data_AF-M7ZQK6-F1
#
_entry.id   AF-M7ZQK6-F1
#
_cell.length_a   1.000
_cell.length_b   1.000
_cell.length_c   1.000
_cell.angle_alpha   90.00
_cell.angle_beta   90.00
_cell.angle_gamma   90.00
#
_symmetry.space_group_name_H-M   'P 1'
#
loop_
_entity.id
_entity.type
_entity.pdbx_description
1 polymer ?
#
loop_
_entity_poly.entity_id
_entity_poly.type
_entity_poly.pdbx_seq_one_letter_code
_entity_poly.pdbx_strand_id
1 'polypeptide(L)'
;MATGVGNGSGPSTNDALQSILAAARPFLRGDLAAVDPELPSLVSVLVSAGAGECYHKHGTFLAHLLDVYRILRLWGAPDAVARCGLFHSSYSNSYVNLAIFEPDPRHMEEGSTKTTADEQDAGLELRIPPVFDRCSKVLDPGEQIAARDLYWEAICSDGKEGAESLLRRCIAKNPYVGEPWLVLAQVLLNGGGRWEEAEAAAAEGLRLVLEWGSSWDKRMSWEGWVSWGRVMRDKAKEKQWPRSAWGIINLGLVKHIHDD
;
A
#
# COMPACT_ATOMS: atom_id res chain seq x y z
N MET A 1 39.65 -31.19 -12.20
CA MET A 1 39.50 -29.81 -11.69
C MET A 1 38.01 -29.58 -11.45
N ALA A 2 37.59 -29.61 -10.19
CA ALA A 2 36.20 -29.34 -9.82
C ALA A 2 36.02 -27.82 -9.73
N THR A 3 35.25 -27.25 -10.65
CA THR A 3 34.84 -25.84 -10.59
C THR A 3 33.68 -25.73 -9.61
N GLY A 4 33.93 -25.11 -8.46
CA GLY A 4 32.93 -24.81 -7.45
C GLY A 4 31.86 -23.88 -8.00
N VAL A 5 30.61 -24.32 -7.92
CA VAL A 5 29.44 -23.47 -8.10
C VAL A 5 29.32 -22.63 -6.83
N GLY A 6 29.58 -21.33 -6.94
CA GLY A 6 29.35 -20.39 -5.85
C GLY A 6 27.87 -20.33 -5.52
N ASN A 7 27.51 -20.75 -4.30
CA ASN A 7 26.20 -20.47 -3.72
C ASN A 7 26.08 -18.96 -3.51
N GLY A 8 25.47 -18.26 -4.47
CA GLY A 8 24.94 -16.93 -4.23
C GLY A 8 23.75 -17.07 -3.28
N SER A 9 23.96 -16.80 -1.99
CA SER A 9 22.85 -16.62 -1.06
C SER A 9 22.03 -15.42 -1.54
N GLY A 10 20.76 -15.63 -1.88
CA GLY A 10 19.82 -14.55 -2.18
C GLY A 10 19.76 -13.52 -1.04
N PRO A 11 19.30 -12.30 -1.32
CA PRO A 11 19.23 -11.25 -0.30
C PRO A 11 18.44 -11.73 0.92
N SER A 12 18.95 -11.44 2.12
CA SER A 12 18.22 -11.77 3.34
C SER A 12 16.91 -10.98 3.39
N THR A 13 15.93 -11.46 4.14
CA THR A 13 14.64 -10.75 4.34
C THR A 13 14.85 -9.32 4.84
N ASN A 14 15.91 -9.08 5.60
CA ASN A 14 16.26 -7.75 6.08
C ASN A 14 16.78 -6.84 4.94
N ASP A 15 17.61 -7.37 4.04
CA ASP A 15 18.12 -6.61 2.89
C ASP A 15 17.00 -6.20 1.92
N ALA A 16 16.03 -7.10 1.71
CA ALA A 16 14.84 -6.81 0.92
C ALA A 16 14.01 -5.68 1.56
N LEU A 17 13.75 -5.75 2.86
CA LEU A 17 13.00 -4.71 3.58
C LEU A 17 13.72 -3.35 3.53
N GLN A 18 15.04 -3.30 3.71
CA GLN A 18 15.80 -2.06 3.62
C GLN A 18 15.76 -1.45 2.21
N SER A 19 15.84 -2.29 1.18
CA SER A 19 15.78 -1.87 -0.21
C SER A 19 14.42 -1.23 -0.54
N ILE A 20 13.32 -1.86 -0.14
CA ILE A 20 11.97 -1.32 -0.36
C ILE A 20 11.75 -0.04 0.46
N LEU A 21 12.23 0.00 1.72
CA LEU A 21 12.20 1.22 2.54
C LEU A 21 12.97 2.37 1.89
N ALA A 22 14.10 2.10 1.25
CA ALA A 22 14.87 3.11 0.53
C ALA A 22 14.07 3.68 -0.65
N ALA A 23 13.41 2.82 -1.43
CA ALA A 23 12.54 3.23 -2.53
C ALA A 23 11.29 4.00 -2.07
N ALA A 24 10.74 3.64 -0.92
CA ALA A 24 9.57 4.31 -0.30
C ALA A 24 9.89 5.67 0.33
N ARG A 25 11.17 5.93 0.65
CA ARG A 25 11.58 7.09 1.45
C ARG A 25 11.22 8.45 0.84
N PRO A 26 11.38 8.71 -0.47
CA PRO A 26 10.97 9.98 -1.06
C PRO A 26 9.46 10.25 -0.90
N PHE A 27 8.61 9.22 -1.05
CA PHE A 27 7.17 9.33 -0.81
C PHE A 27 6.84 9.66 0.64
N LEU A 28 7.47 8.97 1.60
CA LEU A 28 7.30 9.24 3.03
C LEU A 28 7.73 10.65 3.43
N ARG A 29 8.63 11.28 2.66
CA ARG A 29 9.09 12.66 2.86
C ARG A 29 8.19 13.69 2.17
N GLY A 30 7.28 13.27 1.29
CA GLY A 30 6.57 14.17 0.39
C GLY A 30 7.48 14.87 -0.64
N ASP A 31 8.67 14.33 -0.89
CA ASP A 31 9.66 14.92 -1.80
C ASP A 31 9.41 14.42 -3.23
N LEU A 32 8.51 15.12 -3.94
CA LEU A 32 8.08 14.75 -5.29
C LEU A 32 9.25 14.76 -6.29
N ALA A 33 10.17 15.71 -6.17
CA ALA A 33 11.30 15.84 -7.09
C ALA A 33 12.31 14.70 -6.92
N ALA A 34 12.51 14.22 -5.69
CA ALA A 34 13.32 13.03 -5.42
C ALA A 34 12.64 11.72 -5.86
N VAL A 35 11.30 11.69 -5.97
CA VAL A 35 10.59 10.56 -6.59
C VAL A 35 10.82 10.55 -8.10
N ASP A 36 10.54 11.67 -8.77
CA ASP A 36 10.71 11.86 -10.20
C ASP A 36 10.86 13.37 -10.48
N PRO A 37 11.94 13.81 -11.14
CA PRO A 37 12.17 15.22 -11.45
C PRO A 37 11.00 15.92 -12.16
N GLU A 38 10.21 15.18 -12.95
CA GLU A 38 9.05 15.71 -13.67
C GLU A 38 7.77 15.74 -12.83
N LEU A 39 7.71 15.00 -11.72
CA LEU A 39 6.49 14.87 -10.93
C LEU A 39 5.95 16.20 -10.40
N PRO A 40 6.77 17.17 -9.92
CA PRO A 40 6.25 18.46 -9.48
C PRO A 40 5.46 19.20 -10.56
N SER A 41 5.94 19.20 -11.82
CA SER A 41 5.27 19.90 -12.92
C SER A 41 3.97 19.19 -13.31
N LEU A 42 3.97 17.85 -13.36
CA LEU A 42 2.79 17.03 -13.64
C LEU A 42 1.70 17.20 -12.56
N VAL A 43 2.10 17.23 -11.29
CA VAL A 43 1.17 17.47 -10.17
C VAL A 43 0.61 18.89 -10.24
N SER A 44 1.41 19.89 -10.61
CA SER A 44 0.92 21.25 -10.82
C SER A 44 -0.18 21.30 -11.88
N VAL A 45 -0.05 20.55 -12.98
CA VAL A 45 -1.09 20.48 -14.03
C VAL A 45 -2.39 19.89 -13.48
N LEU A 46 -2.32 18.80 -12.70
CA LEU A 46 -3.50 18.18 -12.07
C LEU A 46 -4.17 19.11 -11.06
N VAL A 47 -3.37 19.82 -10.24
CA VAL A 47 -3.88 20.81 -9.29
C VAL A 47 -4.59 21.95 -10.02
N SER A 48 -3.97 22.50 -11.08
CA SER A 48 -4.57 23.56 -11.89
C SER A 48 -5.87 23.12 -12.59
N ALA A 49 -6.01 21.83 -12.88
CA ALA A 49 -7.24 21.24 -13.41
C ALA A 49 -8.31 20.92 -12.34
N GLY A 50 -8.06 21.28 -11.07
CA GLY A 50 -9.02 21.09 -9.97
C GLY A 50 -9.00 19.70 -9.32
N ALA A 51 -8.03 18.83 -9.64
CA ALA A 51 -7.98 17.47 -9.07
C ALA A 51 -7.90 17.45 -7.54
N GLY A 52 -7.29 18.49 -6.94
CA GLY A 52 -7.22 18.65 -5.48
C GLY A 52 -8.54 19.04 -4.82
N GLU A 53 -9.48 19.61 -5.58
CA GLU A 53 -10.78 20.09 -5.11
C GLU A 53 -11.86 19.01 -5.26
N CYS A 54 -11.67 18.07 -6.19
CA CYS A 54 -12.60 16.99 -6.43
C CYS A 54 -12.56 15.93 -5.31
N TYR A 55 -13.69 15.71 -4.65
CA TYR A 55 -13.85 14.57 -3.76
C TYR A 55 -13.80 13.24 -4.54
N HIS A 56 -13.05 12.27 -4.00
CA HIS A 56 -12.93 10.94 -4.57
C HIS A 56 -12.85 9.88 -3.46
N LYS A 57 -14.00 9.27 -3.14
CA LYS A 57 -14.18 8.15 -2.19
C LYS A 57 -13.71 8.45 -0.76
N HIS A 58 -12.40 8.43 -0.51
CA HIS A 58 -11.80 8.55 0.82
C HIS A 58 -10.88 9.77 0.96
N GLY A 59 -10.87 10.66 -0.03
CA GLY A 59 -10.05 11.86 -0.04
C GLY A 59 -10.29 12.70 -1.28
N THR A 60 -9.23 13.30 -1.81
CA THR A 60 -9.27 14.08 -3.05
C THR A 60 -8.88 13.20 -4.24
N PHE A 61 -9.31 13.58 -5.45
CA PHE A 61 -8.92 12.89 -6.68
C PHE A 61 -7.41 12.98 -6.88
N LEU A 62 -6.78 14.11 -6.58
CA LEU A 62 -5.32 14.25 -6.61
C LEU A 62 -4.62 13.23 -5.71
N ALA A 63 -5.09 13.04 -4.47
CA ALA A 63 -4.50 12.05 -3.57
C ALA A 63 -4.63 10.63 -4.14
N HIS A 64 -5.76 10.30 -4.75
CA HIS A 64 -5.96 9.03 -5.42
C HIS A 64 -4.99 8.82 -6.61
N LEU A 65 -4.77 9.83 -7.44
CA LEU A 65 -3.83 9.78 -8.57
C LEU A 65 -2.39 9.60 -8.09
N LEU A 66 -1.98 10.33 -7.06
CA LEU A 66 -0.68 10.20 -6.43
C LEU A 66 -0.47 8.83 -5.79
N ASP A 67 -1.50 8.25 -5.17
CA ASP A 67 -1.46 6.90 -4.61
C ASP A 67 -1.20 5.86 -5.71
N VAL A 68 -1.87 5.96 -6.87
CA VAL A 68 -1.64 5.05 -8.01
C VAL A 68 -0.23 5.21 -8.56
N TYR A 69 0.24 6.45 -8.68
CA TYR A 69 1.62 6.72 -9.08
C TYR A 69 2.64 6.08 -8.12
N ARG A 70 2.42 6.20 -6.80
CA ARG A 70 3.27 5.57 -5.76
C ARG A 70 3.31 4.05 -5.91
N ILE A 71 2.16 3.40 -6.11
CA ILE A 71 2.07 1.95 -6.33
C ILE A 71 2.94 1.53 -7.53
N LEU A 72 2.74 2.16 -8.69
CA LEU A 72 3.46 1.81 -9.92
C LEU A 72 4.96 2.01 -9.78
N ARG A 73 5.39 3.10 -9.12
CA ARG A 73 6.82 3.36 -8.86
C ARG A 73 7.44 2.34 -7.92
N LEU A 74 6.76 1.97 -6.85
CA LEU A 74 7.25 0.97 -5.90
C LEU A 74 7.28 -0.45 -6.49
N TRP A 75 6.40 -0.73 -7.46
CA TRP A 75 6.44 -1.96 -8.26
C TRP A 75 7.52 -1.97 -9.34
N GLY A 76 8.28 -0.88 -9.48
CA GLY A 76 9.33 -0.75 -10.48
C GLY A 76 8.81 -0.62 -11.91
N ALA A 77 7.58 -0.12 -12.09
CA ALA A 77 7.06 0.18 -13.42
C ALA A 77 7.93 1.25 -14.10
N PRO A 78 8.13 1.17 -15.43
CA PRO A 78 8.85 2.20 -16.18
C PRO A 78 8.24 3.60 -15.95
N ASP A 79 9.07 4.64 -15.98
CA ASP A 79 8.63 6.02 -15.73
C ASP A 79 7.43 6.44 -16.59
N ALA A 80 7.44 6.08 -17.88
CA ALA A 80 6.33 6.36 -18.79
C ALA A 80 5.02 5.70 -18.34
N VAL A 81 5.08 4.46 -17.83
CA VAL A 81 3.90 3.73 -17.32
C VAL A 81 3.40 4.38 -16.02
N ALA A 82 4.31 4.69 -15.09
CA ALA A 82 3.95 5.35 -13.85
C ALA A 82 3.30 6.72 -14.13
N ARG A 83 3.93 7.55 -14.96
CA ARG A 83 3.40 8.88 -15.36
C ARG A 83 2.06 8.76 -16.09
N CYS A 84 1.86 7.74 -16.93
CA CYS A 84 0.55 7.47 -17.52
C CYS A 84 -0.49 7.14 -16.45
N GLY A 85 -0.14 6.27 -15.49
CA GLY A 85 -0.98 5.94 -14.36
C GLY A 85 -1.33 7.15 -13.46
N LEU A 86 -0.46 8.16 -13.37
CA LEU A 86 -0.74 9.41 -12.65
C LEU A 86 -1.94 10.17 -13.22
N PHE A 87 -2.21 10.05 -14.53
CA PHE A 87 -3.33 10.72 -15.20
C PHE A 87 -4.50 9.78 -15.47
N HIS A 88 -4.52 8.60 -14.84
CA HIS A 88 -5.59 7.63 -15.09
C HIS A 88 -6.94 8.23 -14.68
N SER A 89 -7.96 8.00 -15.50
CA SER A 89 -9.32 8.54 -15.31
C SER A 89 -9.44 10.07 -15.34
N SER A 90 -8.38 10.84 -15.62
CA SER A 90 -8.45 12.31 -15.70
C SER A 90 -9.30 12.83 -16.87
N TYR A 91 -9.58 11.98 -17.86
CA TYR A 91 -10.44 12.24 -19.01
C TYR A 91 -11.82 11.58 -18.87
N SER A 92 -12.25 11.25 -17.64
CA SER A 92 -13.35 10.32 -17.35
C SER A 92 -13.03 8.88 -17.78
N ASN A 93 -13.83 7.93 -17.30
CA ASN A 93 -13.81 6.53 -17.70
C ASN A 93 -15.25 5.99 -17.73
N SER A 94 -15.45 4.75 -18.20
CA SER A 94 -16.78 4.14 -18.33
C SER A 94 -17.57 3.98 -17.02
N TYR A 95 -16.95 4.21 -15.85
CA TYR A 95 -17.53 4.02 -14.53
C TYR A 95 -17.62 5.31 -13.70
N VAL A 96 -16.87 6.36 -14.05
CA VAL A 96 -16.77 7.61 -13.28
C VAL A 96 -16.75 8.82 -14.21
N ASN A 97 -17.78 9.65 -14.12
CA ASN A 97 -17.87 10.93 -14.83
C ASN A 97 -17.15 12.05 -14.05
N LEU A 98 -15.82 11.93 -13.94
CA LEU A 98 -14.94 12.91 -13.30
C LEU A 98 -13.84 13.31 -14.30
N ALA A 99 -14.24 13.94 -15.41
CA ALA A 99 -13.30 14.53 -16.35
C ALA A 99 -12.79 15.86 -15.78
N ILE A 100 -11.47 15.95 -15.54
CA ILE A 100 -10.79 17.20 -15.19
C ILE A 100 -10.13 17.85 -16.41
N PHE A 101 -9.98 17.10 -17.50
CA PHE A 101 -9.58 17.62 -18.80
C PHE A 101 -10.73 17.46 -19.80
N GLU A 102 -11.14 18.57 -20.40
CA GLU A 102 -12.11 18.55 -21.50
C GLU A 102 -11.42 18.09 -22.79
N PRO A 103 -12.03 17.20 -23.58
CA PRO A 103 -11.51 16.84 -24.89
C PRO A 103 -11.58 18.03 -25.86
N ASP A 104 -10.57 18.18 -26.72
CA ASP A 104 -10.57 19.22 -27.75
C ASP A 104 -11.70 18.96 -28.76
N PRO A 105 -12.69 19.86 -28.90
CA PRO A 105 -13.82 19.67 -29.80
C PRO A 105 -13.38 19.55 -31.28
N ARG A 106 -12.20 20.04 -31.65
CA ARG A 106 -11.67 19.93 -33.04
C ARG A 106 -11.24 18.52 -33.42
N HIS A 107 -11.01 17.63 -32.45
CA HIS A 107 -10.67 16.23 -32.68
C HIS A 107 -11.86 15.27 -32.50
N MET A 108 -13.03 15.79 -32.12
CA MET A 108 -14.27 15.02 -31.98
C MET A 108 -14.99 14.78 -33.31
N GLU A 109 -14.79 15.63 -34.32
CA GLU A 109 -15.48 15.51 -35.63
C GLU A 109 -14.90 14.43 -36.55
N GLU A 110 -13.65 14.01 -36.38
CA GLU A 110 -12.98 13.04 -37.28
C GLU A 110 -13.10 11.57 -36.85
N GLY A 111 -13.67 11.26 -35.68
CA GLY A 111 -13.60 9.92 -35.07
C GLY A 111 -14.92 9.23 -34.73
N SER A 112 -16.08 9.89 -34.89
CA SER A 112 -17.36 9.30 -34.46
C SER A 112 -17.95 8.30 -35.48
N THR A 113 -17.16 7.31 -35.88
CA THR A 113 -17.75 5.99 -36.12
C THR A 113 -17.93 5.36 -34.75
N LYS A 114 -19.18 5.24 -34.32
CA LYS A 114 -19.58 4.46 -33.15
C LYS A 114 -19.27 2.99 -33.46
N THR A 115 -18.01 2.59 -33.27
CA THR A 115 -17.55 1.24 -33.60
C THR A 115 -18.18 0.26 -32.62
N THR A 116 -18.49 -0.91 -33.16
CA THR A 116 -19.07 -2.12 -32.57
C THR A 116 -18.21 -2.76 -31.45
N ALA A 117 -17.51 -1.95 -30.64
CA ALA A 117 -16.59 -2.41 -29.60
C ALA A 117 -17.29 -3.34 -28.58
N ASP A 118 -18.55 -3.05 -28.24
CA ASP A 118 -19.37 -3.88 -27.34
C ASP A 118 -19.60 -5.31 -27.88
N GLU A 119 -19.62 -5.51 -29.21
CA GLU A 119 -19.81 -6.83 -29.83
C GLU A 119 -18.48 -7.60 -29.95
N GLN A 120 -17.34 -6.91 -30.01
CA GLN A 120 -16.01 -7.53 -30.12
C GLN A 120 -15.51 -8.07 -28.76
N ASP A 121 -15.86 -7.40 -27.66
CA ASP A 121 -15.48 -7.83 -26.30
C ASP A 121 -16.34 -8.98 -25.76
N ALA A 122 -17.51 -9.24 -26.34
CA ALA A 122 -18.44 -10.28 -25.90
C ALA A 122 -17.88 -11.72 -25.97
N GLY A 123 -16.80 -11.93 -26.73
CA GLY A 123 -16.12 -13.22 -26.87
C GLY A 123 -14.80 -13.35 -26.10
N LEU A 124 -14.35 -12.31 -25.40
CA LEU A 124 -13.08 -12.35 -24.66
C LEU A 124 -13.28 -12.97 -23.27
N GLU A 125 -12.66 -14.12 -23.03
CA GLU A 125 -12.58 -14.71 -21.69
C GLU A 125 -11.74 -13.78 -20.79
N LEU A 126 -12.37 -13.13 -19.82
CA LEU A 126 -11.68 -12.30 -18.84
C LEU A 126 -10.83 -13.18 -17.91
N ARG A 127 -9.56 -13.35 -18.26
CA ARG A 127 -8.57 -14.02 -17.40
C ARG A 127 -8.01 -13.01 -16.42
N ILE A 128 -8.42 -13.14 -15.16
CA ILE A 128 -7.86 -12.34 -14.06
C ILE A 128 -6.44 -12.87 -13.80
N PRO A 129 -5.39 -12.05 -13.99
CA PRO A 129 -4.03 -12.49 -13.69
C PRO A 129 -3.89 -12.75 -12.18
N PRO A 130 -2.94 -13.60 -11.76
CA PRO A 130 -2.65 -13.74 -10.35
C PRO A 130 -2.26 -12.38 -9.77
N VAL A 131 -2.70 -12.10 -8.54
CA VAL A 131 -2.53 -10.80 -7.88
C VAL A 131 -1.47 -10.87 -6.79
N PHE A 132 -1.40 -11.99 -6.09
CA PHE A 132 -0.56 -12.14 -4.90
C PHE A 132 0.81 -12.75 -5.23
N ASP A 133 1.77 -12.56 -4.32
CA ASP A 133 3.16 -13.00 -4.47
C ASP A 133 3.75 -12.64 -5.85
N ARG A 134 3.86 -11.34 -6.15
CA ARG A 134 4.44 -10.84 -7.42
C ARG A 134 3.75 -11.44 -8.66
N CYS A 135 2.42 -11.39 -8.67
CA CYS A 135 1.58 -11.91 -9.75
C CYS A 135 1.79 -13.40 -10.06
N SER A 136 2.14 -14.20 -9.05
CA SER A 136 2.32 -15.65 -9.20
C SER A 136 1.24 -16.48 -8.51
N LYS A 137 0.47 -15.87 -7.60
CA LYS A 137 -0.52 -16.56 -6.77
C LYS A 137 -1.93 -16.02 -6.97
N VAL A 138 -2.85 -16.95 -7.24
CA VAL A 138 -4.30 -16.75 -7.13
C VAL A 138 -4.74 -17.28 -5.77
N LEU A 139 -5.41 -16.45 -4.98
CA LEU A 139 -6.10 -16.90 -3.77
C LEU A 139 -7.56 -17.19 -4.08
N ASP A 140 -8.09 -18.26 -3.49
CA ASP A 140 -9.50 -18.61 -3.60
C ASP A 140 -10.38 -17.43 -3.12
N PRO A 141 -11.45 -17.06 -3.85
CA PRO A 141 -12.33 -15.97 -3.45
C PRO A 141 -12.95 -16.15 -2.06
N GLY A 142 -13.27 -17.38 -1.66
CA GLY A 142 -13.80 -17.70 -0.33
C GLY A 142 -12.76 -17.45 0.77
N GLU A 143 -11.49 -17.78 0.53
CA GLU A 143 -10.39 -17.47 1.45
C GLU A 143 -10.18 -15.94 1.60
N GLN A 144 -10.32 -15.18 0.51
CA GLN A 144 -10.23 -13.71 0.55
C GLN A 144 -11.37 -13.09 1.38
N ILE A 145 -12.60 -13.57 1.19
CA ILE A 145 -13.78 -13.14 1.96
C ILE A 145 -13.59 -13.49 3.44
N ALA A 146 -13.20 -14.73 3.75
CA ALA A 146 -12.97 -15.17 5.11
C ALA A 146 -11.87 -14.35 5.80
N ALA A 147 -10.76 -14.05 5.11
CA ALA A 147 -9.70 -13.21 5.66
C ALA A 147 -10.20 -11.80 6.00
N ARG A 148 -10.97 -11.17 5.11
CA ARG A 148 -11.58 -9.86 5.34
C ARG A 148 -12.50 -9.87 6.57
N ASP A 149 -13.37 -10.86 6.67
CA ASP A 149 -14.36 -10.93 7.74
C ASP A 149 -13.71 -11.18 9.10
N LEU A 150 -12.71 -12.07 9.16
CA LEU A 150 -11.90 -12.29 10.36
C LEU A 150 -11.14 -11.04 10.81
N TYR A 151 -10.58 -10.29 9.85
CA TYR A 151 -9.91 -9.03 10.17
C TYR A 151 -10.89 -7.99 10.70
N TRP A 152 -12.05 -7.85 10.06
CA TRP A 152 -13.09 -6.92 10.49
C TRP A 152 -13.56 -7.24 11.91
N GLU A 153 -13.82 -8.52 12.19
CA GLU A 153 -14.16 -8.98 13.53
C GLU A 153 -13.04 -8.65 14.52
N ALA A 154 -11.78 -8.95 14.21
CA ALA A 154 -10.65 -8.67 15.10
C ALA A 154 -10.53 -7.18 15.48
N ILE A 155 -10.93 -6.26 14.60
CA ILE A 155 -10.81 -4.82 14.84
C ILE A 155 -12.04 -4.25 15.55
N CYS A 156 -13.24 -4.72 15.21
CA CYS A 156 -14.47 -4.23 15.81
C CYS A 156 -14.78 -4.85 17.19
N SER A 157 -14.05 -5.88 17.60
CA SER A 157 -14.49 -6.78 18.67
C SER A 157 -14.38 -6.22 20.09
N ASP A 158 -15.55 -6.25 20.76
CA ASP A 158 -15.81 -6.46 22.19
C ASP A 158 -16.13 -7.96 22.49
N GLY A 159 -15.84 -8.84 21.53
CA GLY A 159 -16.30 -10.23 21.42
C GLY A 159 -15.61 -11.25 22.33
N LYS A 160 -16.17 -12.48 22.32
CA LYS A 160 -15.74 -13.60 23.18
C LYS A 160 -14.40 -14.23 22.76
N GLU A 161 -14.06 -14.20 21.47
CA GLU A 161 -12.78 -14.69 20.92
C GLU A 161 -11.73 -13.57 20.96
N GLY A 162 -10.51 -13.90 21.41
CA GLY A 162 -9.43 -12.92 21.49
C GLY A 162 -8.92 -12.50 20.11
N ALA A 163 -8.66 -11.19 19.92
CA ALA A 163 -8.20 -10.60 18.67
C ALA A 163 -6.99 -11.34 18.05
N GLU A 164 -6.07 -11.86 18.87
CA GLU A 164 -4.92 -12.63 18.37
C GLU A 164 -5.33 -13.86 17.55
N SER A 165 -6.30 -14.64 18.03
CA SER A 165 -6.77 -15.87 17.35
C SER A 165 -7.36 -15.54 15.98
N LEU A 166 -8.22 -14.51 15.94
CA LEU A 166 -8.85 -14.02 14.72
C LEU A 166 -7.80 -13.55 13.71
N LEU A 167 -6.79 -12.80 14.14
CA LEU A 167 -5.73 -12.28 13.28
C LEU A 167 -4.85 -13.40 12.72
N ARG A 168 -4.48 -14.40 13.53
CA ARG A 168 -3.71 -15.56 13.04
C ARG A 168 -4.47 -16.36 11.98
N ARG A 169 -5.78 -16.54 12.18
CA ARG A 169 -6.65 -17.18 11.18
C ARG A 169 -6.78 -16.33 9.93
N CYS A 170 -6.95 -15.00 10.07
CA CYS A 170 -6.99 -14.06 8.95
C CYS A 170 -5.71 -14.18 8.09
N ILE A 171 -4.53 -14.13 8.73
CA ILE A 171 -3.23 -14.25 8.06
C ILE A 171 -3.08 -15.61 7.39
N ALA A 172 -3.53 -16.70 8.02
CA ALA A 172 -3.49 -18.02 7.40
C ALA A 172 -4.34 -18.11 6.12
N LYS A 173 -5.45 -17.36 6.05
CA LYS A 173 -6.33 -17.26 4.86
C LYS A 173 -5.75 -16.36 3.78
N ASN A 174 -5.16 -15.22 4.17
CA ASN A 174 -4.50 -14.31 3.25
C ASN A 174 -3.23 -13.71 3.89
N PRO A 175 -2.05 -14.30 3.62
CA PRO A 175 -0.80 -13.83 4.22
C PRO A 175 -0.21 -12.60 3.52
N TYR A 176 -0.81 -12.14 2.42
CA TYR A 176 -0.23 -11.13 1.52
C TYR A 176 -0.68 -9.70 1.80
N VAL A 177 -1.48 -9.48 2.85
CA VAL A 177 -1.95 -8.16 3.29
C VAL A 177 -1.21 -7.79 4.56
N GLY A 178 -0.61 -6.60 4.62
CA GLY A 178 0.29 -6.22 5.70
C GLY A 178 -0.40 -5.84 7.01
N GLU A 179 -1.58 -5.23 6.94
CA GLU A 179 -2.28 -4.68 8.11
C GLU A 179 -2.69 -5.73 9.15
N PRO A 180 -3.21 -6.93 8.79
CA PRO A 180 -3.43 -8.01 9.75
C PRO A 180 -2.17 -8.38 10.55
N TRP A 181 -0.99 -8.39 9.91
CA TRP A 181 0.29 -8.63 10.59
C TRP A 181 0.66 -7.50 11.56
N LEU A 182 0.46 -6.25 11.14
CA LEU A 182 0.73 -5.08 11.98
C LEU A 182 -0.18 -5.04 13.21
N VAL A 183 -1.47 -5.36 13.03
CA VAL A 183 -2.41 -5.44 14.15
C VAL A 183 -2.08 -6.62 15.06
N LEU A 184 -1.65 -7.76 14.52
CA LEU A 184 -1.16 -8.88 15.31
C LEU A 184 0.05 -8.46 16.17
N ALA A 185 1.02 -7.74 15.59
CA ALA A 185 2.16 -7.21 16.33
C ALA A 185 1.72 -6.32 17.50
N GLN A 186 0.75 -5.43 17.27
CA GLN A 186 0.18 -4.57 18.32
C GLN A 186 -0.45 -5.39 19.45
N VAL A 187 -1.23 -6.43 19.12
CA VAL A 187 -1.84 -7.32 20.12
C VAL A 187 -0.77 -8.05 20.94
N LEU A 188 0.28 -8.56 20.29
CA LEU A 188 1.40 -9.26 20.96
C LEU A 188 2.19 -8.34 21.90
N LEU A 189 2.38 -7.07 21.53
CA LEU A 189 3.02 -6.06 22.36
C LEU A 189 2.16 -5.68 23.58
N ASN A 190 0.85 -5.48 23.36
CA ASN A 190 -0.10 -5.19 24.43
C ASN A 190 -0.24 -6.35 25.43
N GLY A 191 -0.19 -7.60 24.94
CA GLY A 191 -0.45 -8.83 25.70
C GLY A 191 0.64 -9.26 26.70
N GLY A 192 1.66 -8.45 26.96
CA GLY A 192 2.72 -8.83 27.90
C GLY A 192 4.14 -8.65 27.40
N GLY A 193 4.33 -8.44 26.08
CA GLY A 193 5.66 -8.30 25.48
C GLY A 193 6.18 -9.61 24.91
N ARG A 194 5.45 -10.22 23.96
CA ARG A 194 5.94 -11.33 23.14
C ARG A 194 6.87 -10.78 22.05
N TRP A 195 8.04 -10.32 22.47
CA TRP A 195 8.92 -9.45 21.71
C TRP A 195 9.35 -10.03 20.37
N GLU A 196 9.84 -11.28 20.36
CA GLU A 196 10.34 -11.90 19.13
C GLU A 196 9.22 -12.11 18.10
N GLU A 197 8.03 -12.52 18.54
CA GLU A 197 6.87 -12.69 17.65
C GLU A 197 6.31 -11.35 17.15
N ALA A 198 6.26 -10.35 18.03
CA ALA A 198 5.83 -9.01 17.67
C ALA A 198 6.78 -8.36 16.66
N GLU A 199 8.09 -8.53 16.84
CA GLU A 199 9.09 -8.05 15.89
C GLU A 199 8.90 -8.71 14.52
N ALA A 200 8.75 -10.04 14.48
CA ALA A 200 8.55 -10.78 13.24
C ALA A 200 7.27 -10.34 12.52
N ALA A 201 6.16 -10.24 13.24
CA ALA A 201 4.89 -9.78 12.69
C ALA A 201 4.96 -8.32 12.20
N ALA A 202 5.60 -7.43 12.96
CA ALA A 202 5.78 -6.04 12.55
C ALA A 202 6.69 -5.90 11.32
N ALA A 203 7.75 -6.69 11.24
CA ALA A 203 8.66 -6.69 10.09
C ALA A 203 7.97 -7.19 8.82
N GLU A 204 7.19 -8.28 8.92
CA GLU A 204 6.46 -8.83 7.78
C GLU A 204 5.33 -7.91 7.32
N GLY A 205 4.53 -7.38 8.26
CA GLY A 205 3.49 -6.42 7.94
C GLY A 205 4.04 -5.15 7.30
N LEU A 206 5.16 -4.62 7.82
CA LEU A 206 5.83 -3.46 7.24
C LEU A 206 6.33 -3.74 5.82
N ARG A 207 6.93 -4.91 5.59
CA ARG A 207 7.37 -5.34 4.25
C ARG A 207 6.20 -5.32 3.26
N LEU A 208 5.08 -5.97 3.62
CA LEU A 208 3.90 -6.07 2.76
C LEU A 208 3.24 -4.71 2.47
N VAL A 209 3.06 -3.85 3.48
CA VAL A 209 2.50 -2.50 3.29
C VAL A 209 3.38 -1.69 2.33
N LEU A 210 4.71 -1.80 2.46
CA LEU A 210 5.63 -1.11 1.56
C LEU A 210 5.59 -1.69 0.14
N GLU A 211 5.54 -3.01 -0.02
CA GLU A 211 5.45 -3.67 -1.32
C GLU A 211 4.17 -3.30 -2.08
N TRP A 212 3.05 -3.20 -1.38
CA TRP A 212 1.79 -2.78 -2.00
C TRP A 212 1.81 -1.31 -2.38
N GLY A 213 2.51 -0.46 -1.62
CA GLY A 213 2.53 0.99 -1.84
C GLY A 213 1.19 1.69 -1.56
N SER A 214 0.23 0.99 -0.96
CA SER A 214 -1.07 1.51 -0.56
C SER A 214 -1.57 0.76 0.67
N SER A 215 -2.46 1.40 1.44
CA SER A 215 -3.16 0.71 2.52
C SER A 215 -4.35 -0.08 1.99
N TRP A 216 -4.46 -1.35 2.38
CA TRP A 216 -5.67 -2.15 2.24
C TRP A 216 -6.71 -1.73 3.28
N ASP A 217 -6.28 -1.47 4.52
CA ASP A 217 -7.13 -0.83 5.53
C ASP A 217 -7.03 0.70 5.45
N LYS A 218 -8.08 1.33 4.93
CA LYS A 218 -8.18 2.78 4.70
C LYS A 218 -8.47 3.63 5.94
N ARG A 219 -8.61 3.04 7.14
CA ARG A 219 -8.79 3.80 8.40
C ARG A 219 -7.53 4.59 8.80
N MET A 220 -6.38 4.16 8.31
CA MET A 220 -5.11 4.89 8.41
C MET A 220 -4.51 5.05 7.02
N SER A 221 -3.75 6.14 6.82
CA SER A 221 -2.99 6.32 5.59
C SER A 221 -1.87 5.28 5.47
N TRP A 222 -1.36 5.09 4.26
CA TRP A 222 -0.20 4.23 4.03
C TRP A 222 1.02 4.69 4.86
N GLU A 223 1.28 6.00 4.91
CA GLU A 223 2.34 6.60 5.73
C GLU A 223 2.13 6.30 7.22
N GLY A 224 0.87 6.32 7.67
CA GLY A 224 0.49 5.98 9.04
C GLY A 224 0.80 4.53 9.38
N TRP A 225 0.41 3.59 8.52
CA TRP A 225 0.74 2.17 8.68
C TRP A 225 2.24 1.89 8.65
N VAL A 226 2.97 2.52 7.73
CA VAL A 226 4.44 2.41 7.65
C VAL A 226 5.09 2.93 8.93
N SER A 227 4.66 4.09 9.42
CA SER A 227 5.20 4.68 10.64
C SER A 227 4.90 3.82 11.86
N TRP A 228 3.67 3.33 11.98
CA TRP A 228 3.25 2.48 13.09
C TRP A 228 3.98 1.13 13.10
N GLY A 229 4.11 0.49 11.94
CA GLY A 229 4.87 -0.75 11.79
C GLY A 229 6.34 -0.60 12.20
N ARG A 230 6.97 0.53 11.84
CA ARG A 230 8.36 0.83 12.27
C ARG A 230 8.45 0.99 13.79
N VAL A 231 7.56 1.77 14.40
CA VAL A 231 7.52 1.96 15.86
C VAL A 231 7.36 0.62 16.57
N MET A 232 6.39 -0.21 16.16
CA MET A 232 6.17 -1.52 16.77
C MET A 232 7.40 -2.43 16.65
N ARG A 233 8.01 -2.51 15.47
CA ARG A 233 9.22 -3.32 15.24
C ARG A 233 10.38 -2.86 16.11
N ASP A 234 10.65 -1.55 16.15
CA ASP A 234 11.78 -0.99 16.89
C ASP A 234 11.55 -1.16 18.41
N LYS A 235 10.32 -0.97 18.88
CA LYS A 235 9.93 -1.21 20.28
C LYS A 235 9.97 -2.69 20.68
N ALA A 236 9.62 -3.59 19.77
CA ALA A 236 9.76 -5.03 19.98
C ALA A 236 11.24 -5.42 20.17
N LYS A 237 12.13 -4.90 19.31
CA LYS A 237 13.59 -5.09 19.42
C LYS A 237 14.16 -4.56 20.72
N GLU A 238 13.72 -3.38 21.13
CA GLU A 238 14.11 -2.73 22.40
C GLU A 238 13.51 -3.43 23.62
N LYS A 239 12.60 -4.40 23.43
CA LYS A 239 11.83 -5.08 24.47
C LYS A 239 11.10 -4.09 25.39
N GLN A 240 10.56 -3.03 24.80
CA GLN A 240 9.92 -1.92 25.49
C GLN A 240 8.59 -1.56 24.84
N TRP A 241 7.49 -1.70 25.57
CA TRP A 241 6.17 -1.26 25.11
C TRP A 241 5.42 -0.52 26.22
N PRO A 242 4.84 0.65 25.95
CA PRO A 242 4.08 1.39 26.95
C PRO A 242 2.85 0.61 27.44
N ARG A 243 2.50 0.80 28.71
CA ARG A 243 1.34 0.18 29.36
C ARG A 243 0.25 1.17 29.75
N SER A 244 0.42 2.44 29.39
CA SER A 244 -0.54 3.51 29.65
C SER A 244 -0.87 4.24 28.35
N ALA A 245 -2.08 4.78 28.25
CA ALA A 245 -2.49 5.60 27.12
C ALA A 245 -1.53 6.78 26.88
N TRP A 246 -1.08 7.42 27.98
CA TRP A 246 -0.06 8.48 27.93
C TRP A 246 1.25 8.01 27.31
N GLY A 247 1.71 6.81 27.67
CA GLY A 247 2.93 6.26 27.10
C GLY A 247 2.80 5.93 25.60
N ILE A 248 1.62 5.48 25.15
CA ILE A 248 1.33 5.23 23.73
C ILE A 248 1.37 6.54 22.92
N ILE A 249 0.75 7.61 23.42
CA ILE A 249 0.77 8.94 22.78
C ILE A 249 2.22 9.45 22.61
N ASN A 250 3.10 9.10 23.55
CA ASN A 250 4.49 9.56 23.55
C ASN A 250 5.47 8.67 22.76
N LEU A 251 5.00 7.60 22.09
CA LEU A 251 5.86 6.71 21.30
C LEU A 251 6.61 7.42 20.17
N GLY A 252 6.06 8.55 19.67
CA GLY A 252 6.65 9.36 18.60
C GLY A 252 7.51 10.54 19.08
N LEU A 253 7.65 10.76 20.39
CA LEU A 253 8.48 11.85 20.90
C LEU A 253 9.96 11.51 20.76
N VAL A 254 10.65 12.24 19.88
CA VAL A 254 12.12 12.21 19.79
C VAL A 254 12.66 12.83 21.07
N LYS A 255 13.44 12.06 21.84
CA LYS A 255 13.96 12.51 23.15
C LYS A 255 14.93 13.69 23.08
N HIS A 256 15.37 14.10 21.90
CA HIS A 256 16.27 15.24 21.68
C HIS A 256 15.97 15.96 20.37
N ILE A 257 15.24 17.08 20.44
CA ILE A 257 15.45 18.23 19.56
C ILE A 257 15.99 19.31 20.52
N HIS A 258 17.28 19.30 20.76
CA HIS A 258 17.95 20.44 21.37
C HIS A 258 18.81 21.07 20.29
N ASP A 259 18.63 22.38 20.17
CA ASP A 259 19.28 23.30 19.25
C ASP A 259 20.80 23.22 19.39
N ASP A 260 21.48 23.14 18.25
CA ASP A 260 22.80 23.75 18.00
C ASP A 260 22.73 24.47 16.65
#